data_AF-A0A9C7RKL3-F1
#
_entry.id   AF-A0A9C7RKL3-F1
#
_cell.length_a   1.000
_cell.length_b   1.000
_cell.length_c   1.000
_cell.angle_alpha   90.00
_cell.angle_beta   90.00
_cell.angle_gamma   90.00
#
_symmetry.space_group_name_H-M   'P 1'
#
loop_
_entity.id
_entity.type
_entity.pdbx_description
1 polymer ?
#
loop_
_entity_poly.entity_id
_entity_poly.type
_entity_poly.pdbx_seq_one_letter_code
_entity_poly.pdbx_strand_id
1 'polypeptide(L)'
;MNELWRDYSANQDNPNTVQEIDPQVAIDNGVVGFIFRAGSSWTYKDPTFNYLYPKVDGKAYWTSYFNFSPGADVDKQMDNWFSQHPKSIKGILPRFAANEINWNDLEPYQIAAEFFHFSNRYLEREGERPGIYTRKQLADLWLTPFLDADWLNEHWWWIAQYDANKYTEQLDRAIIPPNKVKLERCWLKQTASEIKGFPGEAESTFIDRNRFQFENMDEWIAENFGTPVPADSLESQIATLTGQIDGIVSLANTASLRAAEALSKYDTLSQGQVELVENGLKYEEWIEKTDKDLIHFVEQHTGEIKRLEQRIDGLAGGHSHPKWMRKLGLVID
;
A
#
# COMPACT_ATOMS: atom_id res chain seq x y z
N MET A 1 12.75 -7.19 -25.87
CA MET A 1 11.28 -7.02 -26.00
C MET A 1 10.80 -6.64 -24.63
N ASN A 2 10.00 -5.58 -24.53
CA ASN A 2 9.49 -5.10 -23.26
C ASN A 2 8.64 -6.16 -22.56
N GLU A 3 8.78 -6.21 -21.25
CA GLU A 3 8.16 -7.17 -20.36
C GLU A 3 6.64 -7.14 -20.49
N LEU A 4 6.03 -8.34 -20.50
CA LEU A 4 4.59 -8.51 -20.72
C LEU A 4 3.82 -8.45 -19.41
N TRP A 5 2.77 -7.64 -19.41
CA TRP A 5 1.84 -7.47 -18.30
C TRP A 5 0.41 -7.79 -18.74
N ARG A 6 -0.42 -8.13 -17.76
CA ARG A 6 -1.85 -8.39 -17.92
C ARG A 6 -2.67 -7.48 -17.04
N ASP A 7 -3.83 -7.05 -17.53
CA ASP A 7 -4.88 -6.61 -16.64
C ASP A 7 -6.11 -7.51 -16.78
N TYR A 8 -6.72 -7.81 -15.64
CA TYR A 8 -7.87 -8.70 -15.53
C TYR A 8 -8.98 -8.07 -14.71
N SER A 9 -10.18 -8.48 -15.04
CA SER A 9 -11.41 -8.16 -14.33
C SER A 9 -12.42 -9.28 -14.53
N ALA A 10 -13.61 -9.17 -13.92
CA ALA A 10 -14.74 -10.04 -14.23
C ALA A 10 -15.12 -10.07 -15.72
N ASN A 11 -14.70 -9.10 -16.53
CA ASN A 11 -14.94 -9.13 -17.98
C ASN A 11 -14.13 -10.20 -18.71
N GLN A 12 -13.08 -10.74 -18.06
CA GLN A 12 -12.27 -11.84 -18.56
C GLN A 12 -12.66 -13.19 -17.97
N ASP A 13 -13.65 -13.21 -17.07
CA ASP A 13 -14.17 -14.42 -16.44
C ASP A 13 -15.51 -14.79 -17.08
N ASN A 14 -15.85 -16.07 -17.04
CA ASN A 14 -17.13 -16.53 -17.56
C ASN A 14 -18.25 -16.10 -16.58
N PRO A 15 -19.29 -15.38 -17.05
CA PRO A 15 -20.36 -14.92 -16.16
C PRO A 15 -21.16 -16.07 -15.52
N ASN A 16 -21.05 -17.29 -16.04
CA ASN A 16 -21.73 -18.47 -15.52
C ASN A 16 -20.87 -19.30 -14.56
N THR A 17 -19.56 -19.06 -14.54
CA THR A 17 -18.58 -19.76 -13.72
C THR A 17 -17.51 -18.76 -13.32
N VAL A 18 -17.63 -18.22 -12.10
CA VAL A 18 -16.47 -17.56 -11.47
C VAL A 18 -15.35 -18.59 -11.45
N GLN A 19 -14.12 -18.23 -11.85
CA GLN A 19 -12.85 -18.97 -11.67
C GLN A 19 -12.14 -19.54 -12.93
N GLU A 20 -12.47 -19.12 -14.15
CA GLU A 20 -11.80 -19.68 -15.36
C GLU A 20 -10.43 -19.07 -15.68
N ILE A 21 -10.09 -17.92 -15.08
CA ILE A 21 -8.77 -17.32 -15.29
C ILE A 21 -7.72 -18.08 -14.49
N ASP A 22 -6.74 -18.66 -15.19
CA ASP A 22 -5.54 -19.24 -14.60
C ASP A 22 -4.31 -18.36 -14.87
N PRO A 23 -3.93 -17.49 -13.91
CA PRO A 23 -2.77 -16.63 -14.08
C PRO A 23 -1.46 -17.41 -14.08
N GLN A 24 -1.42 -18.67 -13.63
CA GLN A 24 -0.22 -19.49 -13.72
C GLN A 24 0.14 -19.78 -15.18
N VAL A 25 -0.85 -20.02 -16.03
CA VAL A 25 -0.63 -20.20 -17.48
C VAL A 25 -0.03 -18.93 -18.09
N ALA A 26 -0.48 -17.74 -17.67
CA ALA A 26 0.10 -16.48 -18.10
C ALA A 26 1.58 -16.35 -17.67
N ILE A 27 1.89 -16.66 -16.42
CA ILE A 27 3.26 -16.64 -15.87
C ILE A 27 4.16 -17.60 -16.66
N ASP A 28 3.71 -18.83 -16.88
CA ASP A 28 4.47 -19.86 -17.60
C ASP A 28 4.75 -19.48 -19.07
N ASN A 29 3.98 -18.52 -19.61
CA ASN A 29 4.16 -17.94 -20.95
C ASN A 29 4.83 -16.55 -20.93
N GLY A 30 5.52 -16.19 -19.84
CA GLY A 30 6.38 -15.00 -19.75
C GLY A 30 5.66 -13.71 -19.39
N VAL A 31 4.46 -13.77 -18.82
CA VAL A 31 3.84 -12.61 -18.15
C VAL A 31 4.48 -12.41 -16.79
N VAL A 32 5.01 -11.22 -16.55
CA VAL A 32 5.77 -10.91 -15.32
C VAL A 32 5.02 -9.98 -14.36
N GLY A 33 3.91 -9.38 -14.82
CA GLY A 33 3.13 -8.48 -13.98
C GLY A 33 1.64 -8.47 -14.29
N PHE A 34 0.86 -8.18 -13.25
CA PHE A 34 -0.61 -8.25 -13.28
C PHE A 34 -1.26 -6.98 -12.70
N ILE A 35 -2.39 -6.58 -13.25
CA ILE A 35 -3.16 -5.41 -12.82
C ILE A 35 -4.61 -5.83 -12.68
N PHE A 36 -5.13 -5.92 -11.46
CA PHE A 36 -6.48 -6.45 -11.23
C PHE A 36 -7.48 -5.34 -10.98
N ARG A 37 -8.65 -5.38 -11.62
CA ARG A 37 -9.73 -4.46 -11.26
C ARG A 37 -10.17 -4.77 -9.84
N ALA A 38 -10.09 -3.80 -8.93
CA ALA A 38 -10.63 -3.92 -7.59
C ALA A 38 -12.14 -3.60 -7.55
N GLY A 39 -12.57 -2.62 -8.34
CA GLY A 39 -13.97 -2.21 -8.37
C GLY A 39 -14.24 -1.08 -9.34
N SER A 40 -15.47 -0.60 -9.31
CA SER A 40 -15.95 0.53 -10.10
C SER A 40 -16.98 1.31 -9.29
N SER A 41 -16.82 2.64 -9.23
CA SER A 41 -17.70 3.48 -8.42
C SER A 41 -17.79 2.99 -6.96
N TRP A 42 -18.81 3.38 -6.22
CA TRP A 42 -19.02 2.91 -4.84
C TRP A 42 -19.85 1.62 -4.72
N THR A 43 -20.40 1.11 -5.83
CA THR A 43 -21.38 0.01 -5.82
C THR A 43 -20.82 -1.32 -6.29
N TYR A 44 -19.81 -1.32 -7.15
CA TYR A 44 -19.30 -2.55 -7.76
C TYR A 44 -17.94 -2.92 -7.17
N LYS A 45 -17.89 -4.14 -6.61
CA LYS A 45 -16.67 -4.82 -6.16
C LYS A 45 -16.39 -5.92 -7.16
N ASP A 46 -15.20 -5.93 -7.74
CA ASP A 46 -14.90 -6.93 -8.76
C ASP A 46 -14.61 -8.29 -8.08
N PRO A 47 -15.42 -9.33 -8.35
CA PRO A 47 -15.26 -10.61 -7.69
C PRO A 47 -13.95 -11.31 -8.06
N THR A 48 -13.32 -10.97 -9.20
CA THR A 48 -12.07 -11.64 -9.61
C THR A 48 -10.86 -11.13 -8.83
N PHE A 49 -10.92 -9.92 -8.25
CA PHE A 49 -9.79 -9.33 -7.52
C PHE A 49 -9.28 -10.28 -6.43
N ASN A 50 -10.14 -10.62 -5.49
CA ASN A 50 -9.82 -11.46 -4.33
C ASN A 50 -9.49 -12.92 -4.69
N TYR A 51 -9.90 -13.35 -5.88
CA TYR A 51 -9.57 -14.68 -6.39
C TYR A 51 -8.20 -14.73 -7.06
N LEU A 52 -7.83 -13.70 -7.82
CA LEU A 52 -6.64 -13.72 -8.67
C LEU A 52 -5.37 -13.23 -7.99
N TYR A 53 -5.44 -12.15 -7.22
CA TYR A 53 -4.21 -11.59 -6.62
C TYR A 53 -3.46 -12.61 -5.75
N PRO A 54 -4.11 -13.46 -4.91
CA PRO A 54 -3.38 -14.42 -4.07
C PRO A 54 -2.68 -15.51 -4.89
N LYS A 55 -3.08 -15.73 -6.15
CA LYS A 55 -2.47 -16.74 -7.02
C LYS A 55 -1.16 -16.28 -7.64
N VAL A 56 -0.98 -14.96 -7.77
CA VAL A 56 0.21 -14.34 -8.36
C VAL A 56 1.13 -13.72 -7.31
N ASP A 57 0.63 -13.49 -6.10
CA ASP A 57 1.42 -12.93 -5.01
C ASP A 57 2.67 -13.79 -4.72
N GLY A 58 3.82 -13.14 -4.61
CA GLY A 58 5.13 -13.79 -4.49
C GLY A 58 5.66 -14.49 -5.75
N LYS A 59 4.90 -14.53 -6.86
CA LYS A 59 5.32 -15.15 -8.13
C LYS A 59 5.52 -14.16 -9.27
N ALA A 60 4.81 -13.03 -9.23
CA ALA A 60 4.86 -11.98 -10.23
C ALA A 60 4.59 -10.62 -9.57
N TYR A 61 4.94 -9.55 -10.28
CA TYR A 61 4.52 -8.21 -9.88
C TYR A 61 3.00 -8.09 -9.98
N TRP A 62 2.39 -7.35 -9.06
CA TRP A 62 0.98 -7.05 -9.19
C TRP A 62 0.60 -5.70 -8.61
N THR A 63 -0.46 -5.13 -9.17
CA THR A 63 -1.14 -3.94 -8.65
C THR A 63 -2.65 -4.07 -8.90
N SER A 64 -3.40 -3.07 -8.47
CA SER A 64 -4.84 -2.97 -8.71
C SER A 64 -5.18 -1.71 -9.47
N TYR A 65 -6.28 -1.74 -10.23
CA TYR A 65 -6.93 -0.54 -10.72
C TYR A 65 -8.37 -0.43 -10.24
N PHE A 66 -8.90 0.78 -10.25
CA PHE A 66 -10.27 1.08 -9.87
C PHE A 66 -10.88 2.07 -10.85
N ASN A 67 -12.07 1.76 -11.33
CA ASN A 67 -12.81 2.62 -12.24
C ASN A 67 -13.40 3.81 -11.49
N PHE A 68 -12.71 4.94 -11.56
CA PHE A 68 -13.20 6.22 -11.09
C PHE A 68 -14.46 6.59 -11.86
N SER A 69 -15.50 6.98 -11.13
CA SER A 69 -16.78 7.37 -11.70
C SER A 69 -17.04 8.83 -11.37
N PRO A 70 -16.82 9.76 -12.32
CA PRO A 70 -17.20 11.16 -12.13
C PRO A 70 -18.69 11.32 -11.76
N GLY A 71 -18.99 12.24 -10.84
CA GLY A 71 -20.29 12.55 -10.25
C GLY A 71 -20.64 11.67 -9.04
N ALA A 72 -19.78 10.71 -8.72
CA ALA A 72 -19.89 9.85 -7.55
C ALA A 72 -19.35 10.52 -6.29
N ASP A 73 -19.89 10.08 -5.14
CA ASP A 73 -19.31 10.39 -3.83
C ASP A 73 -17.88 9.83 -3.73
N VAL A 74 -16.90 10.71 -3.59
CA VAL A 74 -15.47 10.35 -3.57
C VAL A 74 -15.12 9.48 -2.37
N ASP A 75 -15.65 9.78 -1.18
CA ASP A 75 -15.33 9.03 0.03
C ASP A 75 -15.89 7.60 -0.05
N LYS A 76 -17.09 7.43 -0.59
CA LYS A 76 -17.67 6.08 -0.80
C LYS A 76 -16.90 5.29 -1.87
N GLN A 77 -16.41 5.95 -2.91
CA GLN A 77 -15.54 5.30 -3.90
C GLN A 77 -14.23 4.84 -3.26
N MET A 78 -13.59 5.69 -2.44
CA MET A 78 -12.39 5.34 -1.67
C MET A 78 -12.66 4.14 -0.76
N ASP A 79 -13.72 4.20 0.05
CA ASP A 79 -14.08 3.11 0.96
C ASP A 79 -14.32 1.80 0.21
N ASN A 80 -14.98 1.85 -0.95
CA ASN A 80 -15.15 0.69 -1.79
C ASN A 80 -13.80 0.15 -2.27
N TRP A 81 -12.95 1.00 -2.86
CA TRP A 81 -11.65 0.63 -3.39
C TRP A 81 -10.77 -0.03 -2.32
N PHE A 82 -10.58 0.62 -1.18
CA PHE A 82 -9.71 0.12 -0.10
C PHE A 82 -10.29 -1.11 0.63
N SER A 83 -11.61 -1.28 0.64
CA SER A 83 -12.22 -2.48 1.25
C SER A 83 -11.86 -3.78 0.53
N GLN A 84 -11.32 -3.72 -0.69
CA GLN A 84 -10.91 -4.89 -1.45
C GLN A 84 -9.48 -5.32 -1.14
N HIS A 85 -8.63 -4.41 -0.66
CA HIS A 85 -7.23 -4.74 -0.40
C HIS A 85 -7.05 -5.41 0.95
N PRO A 86 -6.23 -6.47 1.04
CA PRO A 86 -5.84 -7.02 2.32
C PRO A 86 -5.09 -5.95 3.13
N LYS A 87 -5.44 -5.85 4.42
CA LYS A 87 -4.89 -4.83 5.33
C LYS A 87 -3.37 -4.89 5.48
N SER A 88 -2.79 -6.07 5.26
CA SER A 88 -1.36 -6.35 5.42
C SER A 88 -0.53 -6.09 4.16
N ILE A 89 -1.14 -5.78 3.01
CA ILE A 89 -0.40 -5.62 1.75
C ILE A 89 -0.63 -4.22 1.17
N LYS A 90 0.31 -3.31 1.46
CA LYS A 90 0.68 -2.30 0.48
C LYS A 90 1.57 -2.99 -0.54
N GLY A 91 1.04 -3.23 -1.74
CA GLY A 91 1.88 -3.62 -2.87
C GLY A 91 2.93 -2.52 -3.08
N ILE A 92 4.13 -2.89 -3.53
CA ILE A 92 5.17 -1.90 -3.83
C ILE A 92 4.76 -0.97 -4.98
N LEU A 93 3.89 -1.45 -5.86
CA LEU A 93 3.48 -0.73 -7.06
C LEU A 93 2.29 0.19 -6.79
N PRO A 94 2.21 1.35 -7.48
CA PRO A 94 1.11 2.28 -7.32
C PRO A 94 -0.20 1.63 -7.77
N ARG A 95 -1.28 1.88 -7.02
CA ARG A 95 -2.64 1.50 -7.43
C ARG A 95 -3.16 2.53 -8.42
N PHE A 96 -3.90 2.10 -9.44
CA PHE A 96 -4.33 2.97 -10.54
C PHE A 96 -5.80 3.38 -10.46
N ALA A 97 -6.05 4.67 -10.63
CA ALA A 97 -7.38 5.19 -10.92
C ALA A 97 -7.59 5.18 -12.44
N ALA A 98 -8.56 4.40 -12.91
CA ALA A 98 -8.96 4.34 -14.30
C ALA A 98 -9.92 5.50 -14.61
N ASN A 99 -9.45 6.48 -15.37
CA ASN A 99 -10.22 7.66 -15.80
C ASN A 99 -10.62 7.52 -17.28
N GLU A 100 -11.64 6.69 -17.52
CA GLU A 100 -12.17 6.41 -18.87
C GLU A 100 -13.69 6.54 -18.96
N ILE A 101 -14.35 6.90 -17.86
CA ILE A 101 -15.80 6.82 -17.70
C ILE A 101 -16.38 8.22 -17.53
N ASN A 102 -17.46 8.53 -18.26
CA ASN A 102 -18.29 9.72 -18.03
C ASN A 102 -19.77 9.30 -17.95
N TRP A 103 -20.24 8.87 -16.77
CA TRP A 103 -21.60 8.34 -16.60
C TRP A 103 -22.69 9.42 -16.49
N ASN A 104 -22.32 10.65 -16.17
CA ASN A 104 -23.27 11.74 -15.92
C ASN A 104 -23.16 12.85 -16.96
N ASP A 105 -22.57 12.54 -18.13
CA ASP A 105 -22.30 13.51 -19.21
C ASP A 105 -21.67 14.81 -18.70
N LEU A 106 -20.76 14.68 -17.73
CA LEU A 106 -20.06 15.81 -17.14
C LEU A 106 -19.15 16.46 -18.18
N GLU A 107 -19.06 17.78 -18.09
CA GLU A 107 -18.13 18.54 -18.90
C GLU A 107 -16.67 18.23 -18.49
N PRO A 108 -15.70 18.31 -19.42
CA PRO A 108 -14.31 17.98 -19.14
C PRO A 108 -13.72 18.66 -17.89
N TYR A 109 -14.05 19.92 -17.62
CA TYR A 109 -13.55 20.64 -16.44
C TYR A 109 -14.11 20.09 -15.12
N GLN A 110 -15.32 19.51 -15.13
CA GLN A 110 -15.94 18.90 -13.97
C GLN A 110 -15.26 17.56 -13.66
N ILE A 111 -14.99 16.76 -14.69
CA ILE A 111 -14.22 15.51 -14.57
C ILE A 111 -12.83 15.81 -13.97
N ALA A 112 -12.16 16.86 -14.45
CA ALA A 112 -10.86 17.29 -13.90
C ALA A 112 -10.94 17.62 -12.40
N ALA A 113 -11.93 18.42 -12.01
CA ALA A 113 -12.11 18.87 -10.64
C ALA A 113 -12.41 17.71 -9.69
N GLU A 114 -13.26 16.77 -10.11
CA GLU A 114 -13.58 15.60 -9.31
C GLU A 114 -12.41 14.60 -9.24
N PHE A 115 -11.68 14.41 -10.34
CA PHE A 115 -10.48 13.59 -10.33
C PHE A 115 -9.39 14.18 -9.42
N PHE A 116 -9.23 15.51 -9.43
CA PHE A 116 -8.36 16.22 -8.51
C PHE A 116 -8.75 15.98 -7.05
N HIS A 117 -10.05 16.08 -6.74
CA HIS A 117 -10.56 15.82 -5.39
C HIS A 117 -10.33 14.35 -4.98
N PHE A 118 -10.65 13.40 -5.87
CA PHE A 118 -10.42 11.98 -5.67
C PHE A 118 -8.94 11.65 -5.39
N SER A 119 -8.03 12.20 -6.19
CA SER A 119 -6.58 12.00 -6.03
C SER A 119 -6.06 12.61 -4.71
N ASN A 120 -6.55 13.78 -4.30
CA ASN A 120 -6.20 14.35 -2.99
C ASN A 120 -6.70 13.49 -1.82
N ARG A 121 -7.93 12.97 -1.90
CA ARG A 121 -8.48 12.07 -0.86
C ARG A 121 -7.70 10.75 -0.78
N TYR A 122 -7.24 10.24 -1.91
CA TYR A 122 -6.35 9.08 -1.94
C TYR A 122 -4.99 9.42 -1.30
N LEU A 123 -4.38 10.57 -1.65
CA LEU A 123 -3.13 11.05 -1.07
C LEU A 123 -3.20 11.17 0.45
N GLU A 124 -4.29 11.71 0.99
CA GLU A 124 -4.52 11.82 2.43
C GLU A 124 -4.57 10.46 3.13
N ARG A 125 -5.06 9.40 2.45
CA ARG A 125 -5.18 8.05 3.03
C ARG A 125 -3.92 7.23 2.87
N GLU A 126 -3.24 7.33 1.74
CA GLU A 126 -2.13 6.43 1.39
C GLU A 126 -0.75 7.07 1.50
N GLY A 127 -0.67 8.41 1.61
CA GLY A 127 0.58 9.17 1.63
C GLY A 127 1.20 9.40 0.25
N GLU A 128 0.59 8.87 -0.81
CA GLU A 128 0.95 9.08 -2.21
C GLU A 128 -0.29 9.20 -3.08
N ARG A 129 -0.16 9.78 -4.28
CA ARG A 129 -1.26 9.85 -5.25
C ARG A 129 -1.43 8.51 -5.98
N PRO A 130 -2.65 8.16 -6.40
CA PRO A 130 -2.83 6.96 -7.21
C PRO A 130 -2.13 7.14 -8.56
N GLY A 131 -1.75 6.05 -9.21
CA GLY A 131 -1.45 6.10 -10.63
C GLY A 131 -2.69 6.46 -11.46
N ILE A 132 -2.50 6.93 -12.69
CA ILE A 132 -3.59 7.22 -13.63
C ILE A 132 -3.53 6.22 -14.78
N TYR A 133 -4.62 5.48 -14.96
CA TYR A 133 -4.87 4.70 -16.17
C TYR A 133 -5.88 5.41 -17.06
N THR A 134 -5.54 5.66 -18.32
CA THR A 134 -6.44 6.30 -19.29
C THR A 134 -5.88 6.21 -20.72
N ARG A 135 -6.68 6.65 -21.70
CA ARG A 135 -6.22 6.91 -23.06
C ARG A 135 -5.64 8.31 -23.15
N LYS A 136 -4.58 8.50 -23.96
CA LYS A 136 -3.96 9.81 -24.18
C LYS A 136 -5.00 10.88 -24.54
N GLN A 137 -5.89 10.59 -25.48
CA GLN A 137 -6.90 11.54 -25.96
C GLN A 137 -7.88 11.94 -24.86
N LEU A 138 -8.23 11.03 -23.95
CA LEU A 138 -9.10 11.32 -22.83
C LEU A 138 -8.38 12.16 -21.77
N ALA A 139 -7.12 11.84 -21.44
CA ALA A 139 -6.31 12.69 -20.57
C ALA A 139 -6.18 14.11 -21.15
N ASP A 140 -5.86 14.22 -22.44
CA ASP A 140 -5.70 15.49 -23.13
C ASP A 140 -6.98 16.32 -23.14
N LEU A 141 -8.15 15.67 -23.16
CA LEU A 141 -9.45 16.30 -23.12
C LEU A 141 -9.88 16.68 -21.70
N TRP A 142 -9.76 15.75 -20.75
CA TRP A 142 -10.37 15.84 -19.42
C TRP A 142 -9.45 16.35 -18.33
N LEU A 143 -8.12 16.17 -18.44
CA LEU A 143 -7.20 16.50 -17.35
C LEU A 143 -6.24 17.61 -17.75
N THR A 144 -5.50 17.44 -18.85
CA THR A 144 -4.40 18.34 -19.20
C THR A 144 -4.78 19.81 -19.43
N PRO A 145 -6.00 20.17 -19.86
CA PRO A 145 -6.37 21.59 -20.02
C PRO A 145 -6.60 22.29 -18.67
N PHE A 146 -6.98 21.55 -17.64
CA PHE A 146 -7.49 22.09 -16.37
C PHE A 146 -6.54 21.88 -15.20
N LEU A 147 -5.60 20.93 -15.31
CA LEU A 147 -4.59 20.63 -14.30
C LEU A 147 -3.20 21.08 -14.80
N ASP A 148 -2.36 21.52 -13.88
CA ASP A 148 -1.01 21.96 -14.20
C ASP A 148 -0.04 20.78 -14.38
N ALA A 149 1.13 21.08 -14.95
CA ALA A 149 2.13 20.07 -15.26
C ALA A 149 2.71 19.44 -13.99
N ASP A 150 2.93 20.21 -12.94
CA ASP A 150 3.56 19.71 -11.72
C ASP A 150 2.65 18.66 -11.06
N TRP A 151 1.36 18.97 -10.91
CA TRP A 151 0.36 18.07 -10.37
C TRP A 151 0.21 16.78 -11.19
N LEU A 152 0.16 16.89 -12.53
CA LEU A 152 0.05 15.72 -13.42
C LEU A 152 1.28 14.80 -13.31
N ASN A 153 2.45 15.37 -13.04
CA ASN A 153 3.70 14.62 -12.86
C ASN A 153 3.92 14.12 -11.43
N GLU A 154 3.03 14.42 -10.47
CA GLU A 154 2.98 13.72 -9.18
C GLU A 154 2.40 12.30 -9.31
N HIS A 155 1.82 11.95 -10.46
CA HIS A 155 1.22 10.64 -10.71
C HIS A 155 2.12 9.76 -11.58
N TRP A 156 2.01 8.45 -11.39
CA TRP A 156 2.50 7.44 -12.33
C TRP A 156 1.42 7.13 -13.36
N TRP A 157 1.80 6.86 -14.60
CA TRP A 157 0.86 6.71 -15.70
C TRP A 157 0.94 5.34 -16.37
N TRP A 158 -0.23 4.76 -16.58
CA TRP A 158 -0.47 3.61 -17.44
C TRP A 158 -1.34 4.09 -18.61
N ILE A 159 -0.80 4.11 -19.84
CA ILE A 159 -1.49 4.71 -20.98
C ILE A 159 -2.01 3.64 -21.94
N ALA A 160 -3.30 3.67 -22.24
CA ALA A 160 -3.87 2.85 -23.30
C ALA A 160 -3.54 3.43 -24.69
N GLN A 161 -2.72 2.71 -25.47
CA GLN A 161 -2.26 3.11 -26.81
C GLN A 161 -2.17 1.92 -27.76
N TYR A 162 -3.34 1.52 -28.25
CA TYR A 162 -3.51 0.58 -29.35
C TYR A 162 -4.27 1.26 -30.49
N ASP A 163 -4.08 0.77 -31.71
CA ASP A 163 -4.78 1.29 -32.88
C ASP A 163 -6.22 0.74 -32.96
N ALA A 164 -6.95 1.13 -34.01
CA ALA A 164 -8.28 0.58 -34.28
C ALA A 164 -8.27 -0.96 -34.39
N ASN A 165 -7.14 -1.55 -34.80
CA ASN A 165 -6.93 -2.99 -34.70
C ASN A 165 -6.51 -3.37 -33.27
N LYS A 166 -7.50 -3.80 -32.48
CA LYS A 166 -7.32 -4.20 -31.08
C LYS A 166 -6.77 -5.62 -30.90
N TYR A 167 -6.66 -6.39 -31.98
CA TYR A 167 -6.29 -7.82 -31.96
C TYR A 167 -4.77 -8.04 -32.14
N THR A 168 -3.98 -6.98 -32.31
CA THR A 168 -2.54 -7.07 -32.58
C THR A 168 -1.77 -6.09 -31.70
N GLU A 169 -0.73 -6.57 -31.03
CA GLU A 169 0.12 -5.73 -30.20
C GLU A 169 0.92 -4.73 -31.03
N GLN A 170 0.91 -3.47 -30.58
CA GLN A 170 1.70 -2.39 -31.15
C GLN A 170 3.04 -2.26 -30.42
N LEU A 171 3.95 -3.22 -30.65
CA LEU A 171 5.20 -3.39 -29.90
C LEU A 171 6.28 -2.36 -30.24
N ASP A 172 6.33 -1.88 -31.48
CA ASP A 172 7.33 -0.95 -32.00
C ASP A 172 7.02 0.52 -31.69
N ARG A 173 5.77 0.81 -31.29
CA ARG A 173 5.32 2.16 -31.01
C ARG A 173 5.77 2.61 -29.62
N ALA A 174 6.57 3.66 -29.57
CA ALA A 174 6.90 4.34 -28.33
C ALA A 174 5.65 4.87 -27.61
N ILE A 175 5.74 4.98 -26.29
CA ILE A 175 4.70 5.63 -25.48
C ILE A 175 4.66 7.11 -25.81
N ILE A 176 3.46 7.62 -26.06
CA ILE A 176 3.21 9.05 -26.25
C ILE A 176 2.51 9.58 -25.00
N PRO A 177 3.19 10.32 -24.11
CA PRO A 177 2.56 10.80 -22.89
C PRO A 177 1.45 11.83 -23.21
N PRO A 178 0.43 11.96 -22.34
CA PRO A 178 -0.50 13.08 -22.42
C PRO A 178 0.22 14.44 -22.38
N ASN A 179 -0.43 15.50 -22.85
CA ASN A 179 0.13 16.84 -22.79
C ASN A 179 0.50 17.21 -21.35
N LYS A 180 1.63 17.91 -21.16
CA LYS A 180 2.20 18.28 -19.85
C LYS A 180 2.72 17.11 -18.98
N VAL A 181 2.54 15.85 -19.39
CA VAL A 181 3.08 14.68 -18.68
C VAL A 181 4.46 14.34 -19.23
N LYS A 182 5.41 14.08 -18.33
CA LYS A 182 6.77 13.68 -18.67
C LYS A 182 6.81 12.19 -19.00
N LEU A 183 7.60 11.81 -19.99
CA LEU A 183 7.68 10.42 -20.46
C LEU A 183 8.14 9.46 -19.36
N GLU A 184 9.04 9.90 -18.47
CA GLU A 184 9.52 9.12 -17.33
C GLU A 184 8.43 8.80 -16.30
N ARG A 185 7.29 9.50 -16.33
CA ARG A 185 6.13 9.20 -15.48
C ARG A 185 5.18 8.17 -16.11
N CYS A 186 5.35 7.84 -17.38
CA CYS A 186 4.61 6.77 -18.04
C CYS A 186 5.46 5.48 -18.00
N TRP A 187 5.00 4.46 -17.29
CA TRP A 187 5.79 3.24 -17.11
C TRP A 187 5.10 1.98 -17.65
N LEU A 188 3.79 2.05 -17.90
CA LEU A 188 3.02 1.00 -18.55
C LEU A 188 2.27 1.53 -19.76
N LYS A 189 2.17 0.68 -20.78
CA LYS A 189 1.34 0.92 -21.96
C LYS A 189 0.50 -0.28 -22.29
N GLN A 190 -0.78 -0.06 -22.50
CA GLN A 190 -1.62 -1.06 -23.14
C GLN A 190 -1.43 -1.01 -24.64
N THR A 191 -0.93 -2.11 -25.20
CA THR A 191 -0.56 -2.26 -26.61
C THR A 191 -1.60 -2.97 -27.46
N ALA A 192 -2.57 -3.62 -26.81
CA ALA A 192 -3.77 -4.21 -27.42
C ALA A 192 -4.86 -4.42 -26.36
N SER A 193 -6.12 -4.48 -26.77
CA SER A 193 -7.26 -4.68 -25.85
C SER A 193 -8.17 -5.85 -26.20
N GLU A 194 -7.90 -6.56 -27.29
CA GLU A 194 -8.75 -7.67 -27.73
C GLU A 194 -7.92 -8.89 -28.17
N ILE A 195 -6.86 -9.27 -27.44
CA ILE A 195 -6.03 -10.44 -27.81
C ILE A 195 -6.49 -11.67 -27.04
N LYS A 196 -6.62 -12.82 -27.72
CA LYS A 196 -6.93 -14.08 -27.03
C LYS A 196 -5.85 -14.41 -25.98
N GLY A 197 -6.28 -14.98 -24.86
CA GLY A 197 -5.35 -15.55 -23.90
C GLY A 197 -4.52 -16.68 -24.51
N PHE A 198 -3.45 -17.04 -23.81
CA PHE A 198 -2.78 -18.31 -24.08
C PHE A 198 -3.76 -19.48 -23.86
N PRO A 199 -3.59 -20.61 -24.54
CA PRO A 199 -4.44 -21.79 -24.31
C PRO A 199 -4.45 -22.18 -22.82
N GLY A 200 -5.63 -22.14 -22.19
CA GLY A 200 -5.81 -22.40 -20.75
C GLY A 200 -5.68 -21.18 -19.83
N GLU A 201 -5.37 -19.98 -20.35
CA GLU A 201 -5.27 -18.75 -19.55
C GLU A 201 -6.65 -18.19 -19.17
N ALA A 202 -7.54 -18.05 -20.17
CA ALA A 202 -8.94 -17.65 -20.00
C ALA A 202 -9.73 -18.13 -21.22
N GLU A 203 -10.83 -18.85 -21.02
CA GLU A 203 -11.50 -19.58 -22.11
C GLU A 203 -12.45 -18.72 -22.95
N SER A 204 -13.05 -17.66 -22.39
CA SER A 204 -14.23 -17.02 -22.98
C SER A 204 -14.00 -15.60 -23.53
N THR A 205 -12.82 -15.01 -23.39
CA THR A 205 -12.68 -13.56 -23.52
C THR A 205 -11.36 -13.09 -24.12
N PHE A 206 -11.38 -11.89 -24.67
CA PHE A 206 -10.16 -11.18 -24.99
C PHE A 206 -9.49 -10.59 -23.75
N ILE A 207 -8.17 -10.48 -23.83
CA ILE A 207 -7.28 -10.06 -22.77
C ILE A 207 -6.43 -8.91 -23.29
N ASP A 208 -6.26 -7.94 -22.41
CA ASP A 208 -5.48 -6.74 -22.66
C ASP A 208 -3.98 -7.06 -22.52
N ARG A 209 -3.16 -6.50 -23.41
CA ARG A 209 -1.71 -6.70 -23.43
C ARG A 209 -1.01 -5.42 -23.03
N ASN A 210 -0.34 -5.45 -21.88
CA ASN A 210 0.40 -4.32 -21.36
C ASN A 210 1.91 -4.55 -21.49
N ARG A 211 2.67 -3.48 -21.76
CA ARG A 211 4.12 -3.51 -21.87
C ARG A 211 4.72 -2.50 -20.91
N PHE A 212 5.70 -2.95 -20.15
CA PHE A 212 6.55 -2.09 -19.34
C PHE A 212 7.41 -1.19 -20.25
N GLN A 213 7.65 0.06 -19.88
CA GLN A 213 8.32 1.02 -20.77
C GLN A 213 9.85 0.87 -20.77
N PHE A 214 10.44 0.64 -19.60
CA PHE A 214 11.87 0.83 -19.37
C PHE A 214 12.65 -0.48 -19.55
N GLU A 215 13.95 -0.37 -19.75
CA GLU A 215 14.85 -1.52 -19.68
C GLU A 215 15.07 -1.90 -18.21
N ASN A 216 15.42 -3.16 -17.96
CA ASN A 216 15.68 -3.71 -16.62
C ASN A 216 14.54 -3.43 -15.63
N MET A 217 13.34 -3.95 -15.92
CA MET A 217 12.14 -3.72 -15.12
C MET A 217 12.34 -3.89 -13.60
N ASP A 218 13.03 -4.95 -13.17
CA ASP A 218 13.23 -5.24 -11.75
C ASP A 218 14.05 -4.15 -11.04
N GLU A 219 15.11 -3.66 -11.70
CA GLU A 219 15.97 -2.58 -11.19
C GLU A 219 15.18 -1.27 -11.14
N TRP A 220 14.45 -0.94 -12.21
CA TRP A 220 13.64 0.27 -12.26
C TRP A 220 12.52 0.28 -11.20
N ILE A 221 11.83 -0.85 -11.02
CA ILE A 221 10.82 -1.00 -9.96
C ILE A 221 11.49 -0.84 -8.60
N ALA A 222 12.64 -1.50 -8.36
CA ALA A 222 13.35 -1.37 -7.10
C ALA A 222 13.75 0.08 -6.78
N GLU A 223 14.22 0.84 -7.77
CA GLU A 223 14.60 2.24 -7.62
C GLU A 223 13.42 3.18 -7.33
N ASN A 224 12.27 2.94 -7.97
CA ASN A 224 11.13 3.86 -7.91
C ASN A 224 10.10 3.48 -6.84
N PHE A 225 10.00 2.20 -6.51
CA PHE A 225 8.95 1.62 -5.67
C PHE A 225 9.49 0.76 -4.52
N GLY A 226 10.79 0.46 -4.52
CA GLY A 226 11.40 -0.43 -3.55
C GLY A 226 11.34 -1.90 -3.98
N THR A 227 11.92 -2.76 -3.15
CA THR A 227 11.99 -4.20 -3.43
C THR A 227 10.76 -4.92 -2.87
N PRO A 228 10.21 -5.93 -3.58
CA PRO A 228 9.15 -6.76 -3.03
C PRO A 228 9.62 -7.39 -1.71
N VAL A 229 8.90 -7.12 -0.63
CA VAL A 229 9.08 -7.80 0.66
C VAL A 229 8.04 -8.92 0.71
N PRO A 230 8.42 -10.20 0.70
CA PRO A 230 7.46 -11.31 0.79
C PRO A 230 6.51 -11.13 1.98
N ALA A 231 5.22 -11.42 1.82
CA ALA A 231 4.22 -11.25 2.89
C ALA A 231 4.61 -11.99 4.19
N ASP A 232 5.12 -13.22 4.07
CA ASP A 232 5.64 -14.02 5.19
C ASP A 232 6.79 -13.32 5.93
N SER A 233 7.61 -12.55 5.18
CA SER A 233 8.71 -11.79 5.75
C SER A 233 8.23 -10.50 6.43
N LEU A 234 7.12 -9.91 5.98
CA LEU A 234 6.51 -8.74 6.63
C LEU A 234 5.84 -9.14 7.95
N GLU A 235 5.06 -10.23 7.96
CA GLU A 235 4.48 -10.77 9.19
C GLU A 235 5.57 -11.19 10.18
N SER A 236 6.63 -11.83 9.70
CA SER A 236 7.80 -12.17 10.53
C SER A 236 8.51 -10.93 11.06
N GLN A 237 8.63 -9.86 10.27
CA GLN A 237 9.24 -8.59 10.70
C GLN A 237 8.37 -7.89 11.75
N ILE A 238 7.06 -7.80 11.53
CA ILE A 238 6.10 -7.23 12.49
C ILE A 238 6.11 -8.05 13.79
N ALA A 239 6.10 -9.39 13.71
CA ALA A 239 6.18 -10.26 14.87
C ALA A 239 7.49 -10.06 15.65
N THR A 240 8.62 -9.91 14.94
CA THR A 240 9.93 -9.64 15.55
C THR A 240 9.94 -8.30 16.28
N LEU A 241 9.47 -7.22 15.62
CA LEU A 241 9.42 -5.88 16.21
C LEU A 241 8.45 -5.83 17.40
N THR A 242 7.30 -6.51 17.31
CA THR A 242 6.35 -6.65 18.42
C THR A 242 6.98 -7.38 19.60
N GLY A 243 7.72 -8.47 19.35
CA GLY A 243 8.45 -9.19 20.39
C GLY A 243 9.53 -8.34 21.07
N GLN A 244 10.19 -7.44 20.33
CA GLN A 244 11.14 -6.49 20.90
C GLN A 244 10.45 -5.49 21.85
N ILE A 245 9.30 -4.93 21.43
CA ILE A 245 8.48 -4.05 22.27
C ILE A 245 8.03 -4.77 23.54
N ASP A 246 7.50 -5.99 23.42
CA ASP A 246 7.06 -6.80 24.56
C ASP A 246 8.22 -7.08 25.53
N GLY A 247 9.42 -7.34 25.01
CA GLY A 247 10.63 -7.50 25.81
C GLY A 247 10.99 -6.25 26.62
N ILE A 248 10.97 -5.07 25.99
CA ILE A 248 11.24 -3.79 26.66
C ILE A 248 10.17 -3.51 27.74
N VAL A 249 8.89 -3.73 27.43
CA VAL A 249 7.78 -3.54 28.38
C VAL A 249 7.92 -4.49 29.57
N SER A 250 8.31 -5.75 29.35
CA SER A 250 8.56 -6.71 30.43
C SER A 250 9.71 -6.27 31.35
N LEU A 251 10.79 -5.72 30.78
CA LEU A 251 11.91 -5.19 31.56
C LEU A 251 11.47 -3.98 32.40
N ALA A 252 10.69 -3.06 31.82
CA ALA A 252 10.14 -1.91 32.53
C ALA A 252 9.25 -2.33 33.71
N ASN A 253 8.32 -3.26 33.49
CA ASN A 253 7.46 -3.79 34.56
C ASN A 253 8.26 -4.45 35.69
N THR A 254 9.31 -5.21 35.35
CA THR A 254 10.20 -5.83 36.34
C THR A 254 10.96 -4.79 37.15
N ALA A 255 11.43 -3.73 36.50
CA ALA A 255 12.11 -2.62 37.16
C ALA A 255 11.15 -1.88 38.12
N SER A 256 9.91 -1.59 37.69
CA SER A 256 8.88 -0.97 38.53
C SER A 256 8.51 -1.82 39.75
N LEU A 257 8.39 -3.14 39.60
CA LEU A 257 8.14 -4.06 40.72
C LEU A 257 9.27 -4.03 41.75
N ARG A 258 10.53 -4.06 41.30
CA ARG A 258 11.70 -3.96 42.19
C ARG A 258 11.75 -2.61 42.92
N ALA A 259 11.39 -1.52 42.24
CA ALA A 259 11.29 -0.20 42.87
C ALA A 259 10.18 -0.18 43.94
N ALA A 260 9.01 -0.76 43.65
CA ALA A 260 7.91 -0.87 44.60
C ALA A 260 8.27 -1.73 45.83
N GLU A 261 8.96 -2.85 45.63
CA GLU A 261 9.47 -3.68 46.73
C GLU A 261 10.50 -2.92 47.59
N ALA A 262 11.39 -2.15 46.97
CA ALA A 262 12.36 -1.33 47.68
C ALA A 262 11.69 -0.22 48.51
N LEU A 263 10.67 0.45 47.96
CA LEU A 263 9.85 1.44 48.65
C LEU A 263 9.07 0.83 49.82
N SER A 264 8.46 -0.36 49.64
CA SER A 264 7.74 -1.06 50.71
C SER A 264 8.67 -1.45 51.86
N LYS A 265 9.90 -1.89 51.56
CA LYS A 265 10.94 -2.13 52.58
C LYS A 265 11.31 -0.84 53.32
N TYR A 266 11.35 0.30 52.64
CA TYR A 266 11.59 1.61 53.27
C TYR A 266 10.47 2.02 54.24
N ASP A 267 9.20 1.84 53.88
CA ASP A 267 8.09 2.13 54.80
C ASP A 267 8.15 1.26 56.07
N THR A 268 8.67 0.05 55.94
CA THR A 268 8.86 -0.88 57.05
C THR A 268 10.06 -0.50 57.92
N LEU A 269 11.17 -0.03 57.31
CA LEU A 269 12.40 0.37 58.00
C LEU A 269 12.33 1.78 58.60
N SER A 270 11.63 2.74 57.97
CA SER A 270 11.45 4.08 58.51
C SER A 270 10.60 4.11 59.80
N GLN A 271 9.81 3.04 60.04
CA GLN A 271 9.08 2.83 61.29
C GLN A 271 9.93 2.26 62.43
N GLY A 272 11.18 1.84 62.16
CA GLY A 272 12.12 1.38 63.19
C GLY A 272 13.54 1.80 62.85
N GLN A 273 14.08 2.80 63.57
CA GLN A 273 15.45 3.32 63.42
C GLN A 273 16.50 2.21 63.18
N VAL A 274 16.86 1.95 61.93
CA VAL A 274 17.97 1.06 61.59
C VAL A 274 18.72 1.64 60.39
N GLU A 275 19.97 2.02 60.63
CA GLU A 275 20.98 2.22 59.58
C GLU A 275 21.29 0.86 58.95
N LEU A 276 20.91 0.65 57.69
CA LEU A 276 21.44 -0.43 56.87
C LEU A 276 22.44 0.13 55.87
N VAL A 277 23.70 -0.27 56.06
CA VAL A 277 24.82 -0.03 55.16
C VAL A 277 25.03 -1.31 54.35
N GLU A 278 24.29 -1.49 53.26
CA GLU A 278 24.69 -2.45 52.23
C GLU A 278 25.42 -1.69 51.11
N ASN A 279 26.68 -2.05 50.88
CA ASN A 279 27.62 -1.48 49.88
C ASN A 279 28.18 -0.07 50.14
N GLY A 280 28.07 0.47 51.36
CA GLY A 280 28.79 1.70 51.75
C GLY A 280 28.22 3.01 51.18
N LEU A 281 27.13 2.96 50.43
CA LEU A 281 26.30 4.13 50.12
C LEU A 281 25.31 4.34 51.26
N LYS A 282 25.04 5.60 51.60
CA LYS A 282 23.86 5.89 52.43
C LYS A 282 22.61 5.49 51.66
N TYR A 283 21.62 4.91 52.32
CA TYR A 283 20.42 4.39 51.65
C TYR A 283 19.67 5.46 50.82
N GLU A 284 19.75 6.72 51.24
CA GLU A 284 19.26 7.91 50.49
C GLU A 284 19.97 8.06 49.13
N GLU A 285 21.29 7.85 49.08
CA GLU A 285 22.10 7.89 47.85
C GLU A 285 21.79 6.69 46.94
N TRP A 286 21.39 5.55 47.53
CA TRP A 286 20.95 4.37 46.78
C TRP A 286 19.57 4.56 46.15
N ILE A 287 18.61 5.16 46.86
CA ILE A 287 17.29 5.53 46.30
C ILE A 287 17.48 6.54 45.17
N GLU A 288 18.25 7.61 45.39
CA GLU A 288 18.46 8.65 44.37
C GLU A 288 19.15 8.08 43.11
N LYS A 289 20.07 7.12 43.29
CA LYS A 289 20.67 6.39 42.18
C LYS A 289 19.67 5.47 41.47
N THR A 290 18.85 4.74 42.23
CA THR A 290 17.86 3.80 41.66
C THR A 290 16.77 4.54 40.89
N ASP A 291 16.28 5.68 41.40
CA ASP A 291 15.34 6.55 40.68
C ASP A 291 15.97 7.14 39.42
N LYS A 292 17.23 7.60 39.48
CA LYS A 292 17.95 8.09 38.29
C LYS A 292 18.15 7.00 37.26
N ASP A 293 18.51 5.79 37.67
CA ASP A 293 18.70 4.64 36.78
C ASP A 293 17.37 4.20 36.15
N LEU A 294 16.25 4.26 36.92
CA LEU A 294 14.91 3.93 36.42
C LEU A 294 14.40 5.00 35.44
N ILE A 295 14.57 6.28 35.77
CA ILE A 295 14.23 7.41 34.89
C ILE A 295 15.05 7.32 33.62
N HIS A 296 16.37 7.10 33.73
CA HIS A 296 17.24 6.95 32.57
C HIS A 296 16.85 5.74 31.71
N PHE A 297 16.50 4.61 32.32
CA PHE A 297 15.99 3.44 31.62
C PHE A 297 14.68 3.76 30.87
N VAL A 298 13.71 4.40 31.53
CA VAL A 298 12.43 4.79 30.92
C VAL A 298 12.66 5.80 29.79
N GLU A 299 13.50 6.81 29.98
CA GLU A 299 13.81 7.82 28.95
C GLU A 299 14.51 7.20 27.74
N GLN A 300 15.52 6.35 27.96
CA GLN A 300 16.27 5.68 26.91
C GLN A 300 15.38 4.76 26.07
N HIS A 301 14.49 3.99 26.73
CA HIS A 301 13.67 2.99 26.06
C HIS A 301 12.33 3.54 25.54
N THR A 302 11.82 4.66 26.06
CA THR A 302 10.64 5.34 25.50
C THR A 302 10.92 5.87 24.10
N GLY A 303 12.12 6.42 23.88
CA GLY A 303 12.55 6.85 22.54
C GLY A 303 12.69 5.68 21.58
N GLU A 304 13.16 4.52 22.05
CA GLU A 304 13.32 3.31 21.27
C GLU A 304 11.97 2.67 20.93
N ILE A 305 11.05 2.56 21.89
CA ILE A 305 9.67 2.11 21.67
C ILE A 305 9.01 2.99 20.60
N LYS A 306 9.06 4.32 20.72
CA LYS A 306 8.48 5.23 19.72
C LYS A 306 9.06 5.05 18.33
N ARG A 307 10.36 4.78 18.20
CA ARG A 307 10.99 4.48 16.90
C ARG A 307 10.53 3.15 16.34
N LEU A 308 10.42 2.12 17.18
CA LEU A 308 9.92 0.81 16.77
C LEU A 308 8.44 0.88 16.36
N GLU A 309 7.63 1.66 17.09
CA GLU A 309 6.24 1.95 16.75
C GLU A 309 6.13 2.67 15.41
N GLN A 310 6.90 3.73 15.17
CA GLN A 310 6.92 4.41 13.86
C GLN A 310 7.34 3.47 12.72
N ARG A 311 8.24 2.53 12.97
CA ARG A 311 8.60 1.49 11.99
C ARG A 311 7.47 0.50 11.77
N ILE A 312 6.79 0.05 12.82
CA ILE A 312 5.63 -0.84 12.70
C ILE A 312 4.49 -0.11 11.97
N ASP A 313 4.18 1.13 12.32
CA ASP A 313 3.15 1.93 11.67
C ASP A 313 3.48 2.21 10.20
N GLY A 314 4.75 2.44 9.88
CA GLY A 314 5.23 2.53 8.51
C GLY A 314 5.07 1.22 7.73
N LEU A 315 5.32 0.07 8.37
CA LEU A 315 5.14 -1.26 7.79
C LEU A 315 3.67 -1.69 7.69
N ALA A 316 2.82 -1.23 8.61
CA ALA A 316 1.41 -1.60 8.75
C ALA A 316 0.44 -0.58 8.12
N GLY A 317 0.95 0.48 7.50
CA GLY A 317 0.13 1.48 6.80
C GLY A 317 -0.68 2.41 7.70
N GLY A 318 -0.25 2.67 8.94
CA GLY A 318 -0.72 3.79 9.76
C GLY A 318 -2.13 3.71 10.39
N HIS A 319 -2.79 2.55 10.43
CA HIS A 319 -4.21 2.46 10.84
C HIS A 319 -4.55 1.44 11.94
N SER A 320 -3.60 0.99 12.76
CA SER A 320 -3.96 0.19 13.94
C SER A 320 -3.10 0.48 15.16
N HIS A 321 -3.68 1.20 16.13
CA HIS A 321 -3.12 1.23 17.48
C HIS A 321 -3.14 -0.18 18.08
N PRO A 322 -1.98 -0.73 18.53
CA PRO A 322 -1.91 -2.04 19.15
C PRO A 322 -2.82 -2.17 20.39
N LYS A 323 -3.37 -3.38 20.63
CA LYS A 323 -4.25 -3.68 21.78
C LYS A 323 -3.65 -3.31 23.15
N TRP A 324 -2.32 -3.26 23.27
CA TRP A 324 -1.65 -2.92 24.52
C TRP A 324 -1.64 -1.41 24.81
N MET A 325 -1.67 -0.54 23.79
CA MET A 325 -1.81 0.92 23.99
C MET A 325 -3.15 1.27 24.66
N ARG A 326 -4.22 0.54 24.33
CA ARG A 326 -5.52 0.66 25.03
C ARG A 326 -5.45 0.15 26.46
N LYS A 327 -4.67 -0.90 26.74
CA LYS A 327 -4.45 -1.40 28.10
C LYS A 327 -3.70 -0.40 28.99
N LEU A 328 -2.89 0.48 28.40
CA LEU A 328 -2.13 1.51 29.12
C LEU A 328 -2.83 2.87 29.18
N GLY A 329 -4.04 3.02 28.61
CA GLY A 329 -4.80 4.28 28.65
C GLY A 329 -4.18 5.42 27.83
N LEU A 330 -3.33 5.09 26.85
CA LEU A 330 -2.58 6.07 26.04
C LEU A 330 -3.34 6.54 24.78
N VAL A 331 -4.56 6.04 24.58
CA VAL A 331 -5.49 6.49 23.55
C VAL A 331 -6.78 6.89 24.27
N ILE A 332 -7.19 8.14 24.08
CA ILE A 332 -8.49 8.66 24.51
C ILE A 332 -9.36 8.66 23.25
N ASP A 333 -10.57 8.09 23.34
CA ASP A 333 -11.54 8.02 22.24
C ASP A 333 -11.90 9.39 21.65
#